data_AF-A0AAV0WXY4-F1
#
_entry.id   AF-A0AAV0WXY4-F1
#
_cell.length_a   1.000
_cell.length_b   1.000
_cell.length_c   1.000
_cell.angle_alpha   90.00
_cell.angle_beta   90.00
_cell.angle_gamma   90.00
#
_symmetry.space_group_name_H-M   'P 1'
#
loop_
_entity.id
_entity.type
_entity.pdbx_description
1 polymer ?
#
loop_
_entity_poly.entity_id
_entity_poly.type
_entity_poly.pdbx_seq_one_letter_code
_entity_poly.pdbx_strand_id
1 'polypeptide(L)'
;MGRTNCGISTEFLQRDQPTTCCPKCNNLFHSSCINDTSNNSQWICNDCTSLPSQTSTDDKFNLILQELKSIKSNKSKSDEALKVISSSVKALNDRVSGQVQTIYMF
;
A
#
# COMPACT_ATOMS: atom_id res chain seq x y z
N MET A 1 30.29 6.36 22.91
CA MET A 1 28.98 7.02 23.15
C MET A 1 28.51 7.56 21.81
N GLY A 2 27.37 7.06 21.31
CA GLY A 2 26.85 7.42 19.99
C GLY A 2 26.57 8.92 19.92
N ARG A 3 26.97 9.55 18.81
CA ARG A 3 26.64 10.94 18.52
C ARG A 3 25.18 10.99 18.08
N THR A 4 24.33 11.72 18.78
CA THR A 4 22.93 11.91 18.37
C THR A 4 22.77 13.29 17.75
N ASN A 5 22.19 13.33 16.55
CA ASN A 5 21.89 14.57 15.85
C ASN A 5 20.41 14.93 16.05
N CYS A 6 20.10 16.20 15.91
CA CYS A 6 18.74 16.71 15.92
C CYS A 6 17.95 16.15 14.73
N GLY A 7 16.75 15.66 14.98
CA GLY A 7 15.87 15.13 13.93
C GLY A 7 15.33 16.18 12.95
N ILE A 8 15.59 17.48 13.15
CA ILE A 8 15.19 18.58 12.24
C ILE A 8 16.41 19.21 11.57
N SER A 9 17.31 19.80 12.35
CA SER A 9 18.47 20.53 11.81
C SER A 9 19.59 19.61 11.34
N THR A 10 19.56 18.32 11.72
CA THR A 10 20.63 17.33 11.52
C THR A 10 21.96 17.68 12.20
N GLU A 11 22.01 18.80 12.94
CA GLU A 11 23.15 19.23 13.71
C GLU A 11 23.34 18.38 14.97
N PHE A 12 24.56 18.39 15.49
CA PHE A 12 24.92 17.61 16.67
C PHE A 12 24.21 18.14 17.94
N LEU A 13 23.64 17.24 18.74
CA LEU A 13 23.05 17.59 20.03
C LEU A 13 24.17 17.64 21.08
N GLN A 14 24.47 18.84 21.56
CA GLN A 14 25.42 19.03 22.64
C GLN A 14 24.77 18.70 23.99
N ARG A 15 25.55 18.17 24.93
CA ARG A 15 25.05 17.73 26.25
C ARG A 15 24.40 18.87 27.05
N ASP A 16 24.86 20.11 26.83
CA ASP A 16 24.44 21.28 27.60
C ASP A 16 23.32 22.08 26.92
N GLN A 17 22.81 21.63 25.77
CA GLN A 17 21.69 22.26 25.08
C GLN A 17 20.35 21.63 25.51
N PRO A 18 19.28 22.42 25.63
CA PRO A 18 17.95 21.88 25.91
C PRO A 18 17.45 21.06 24.72
N THR A 19 17.01 19.85 25.00
CA THR A 19 16.51 18.90 24.00
C THR A 19 15.18 18.30 24.41
N THR A 20 14.32 18.03 23.42
CA THR A 20 13.04 17.36 23.61
C THR A 20 13.05 16.04 22.83
N CYS A 21 12.52 14.98 23.44
CA CYS A 21 12.40 13.66 22.81
C CYS A 21 10.96 13.44 22.31
N CYS A 22 10.80 12.96 21.08
CA CYS A 22 9.50 12.51 20.60
C CYS A 22 9.25 11.05 21.07
N PRO A 23 8.22 10.76 21.86
CA PRO A 23 7.98 9.41 22.39
C PRO A 23 7.57 8.40 21.32
N LYS A 24 7.11 8.84 20.14
CA LYS A 24 6.71 7.94 19.05
C LYS A 24 7.88 7.39 18.23
N CYS A 25 8.90 8.20 17.97
CA CYS A 25 10.05 7.79 17.15
C CYS A 25 11.37 7.72 17.93
N ASN A 26 11.37 8.16 19.20
CA ASN A 26 12.53 8.20 20.08
C ASN A 26 13.70 9.07 19.55
N ASN A 27 13.42 9.97 18.61
CA ASN A 27 14.38 10.96 18.13
C ASN A 27 14.44 12.17 19.08
N LEU A 28 15.63 12.77 19.17
CA LEU A 28 15.88 13.97 19.94
C LEU A 28 15.94 15.20 19.03
N PHE A 29 15.48 16.33 19.56
CA PHE A 29 15.39 17.60 18.85
C PHE A 29 15.89 18.72 19.75
N HIS A 30 16.58 19.72 19.20
CA HIS A 30 16.84 20.96 19.93
C HIS A 30 15.51 21.63 20.27
N SER A 31 15.35 22.12 21.50
CA SER A 31 14.14 22.85 21.90
C SER A 31 13.91 24.10 21.03
N SER A 32 14.99 24.72 20.53
CA SER A 32 14.94 25.83 19.58
C SER A 32 14.43 25.45 18.19
N CYS A 33 14.58 24.19 17.76
CA CYS A 33 14.11 23.73 16.45
C CYS A 33 12.61 23.43 16.41
N ILE A 34 11.97 23.22 17.57
CA ILE A 34 10.59 22.72 17.64
C ILE A 34 9.57 23.79 18.06
N ASN A 35 9.99 25.05 18.28
CA ASN A 35 9.15 26.16 18.76
C ASN A 35 8.26 25.76 19.95
N ASP A 36 8.71 24.82 20.77
CA ASP A 36 7.95 24.33 21.91
C ASP A 36 8.29 25.22 23.11
N THR A 37 7.32 26.02 23.53
CA THR A 37 7.41 26.85 24.74
C THR A 37 6.98 26.09 25.99
N SER A 38 6.55 24.83 25.83
CA SER A 38 6.05 24.01 26.91
C SER A 38 7.06 22.90 27.23
N ASN A 39 7.45 22.77 28.50
CA ASN A 39 8.31 21.68 28.98
C ASN A 39 7.47 20.38 29.09
N ASN A 40 6.75 20.05 28.03
CA ASN A 40 5.64 19.12 28.08
C ASN A 40 6.07 17.75 27.56
N SER A 41 6.02 16.75 28.44
CA SER A 41 6.36 15.35 28.17
C SER A 41 5.49 14.67 27.09
N GLN A 42 4.52 15.39 26.53
CA GLN A 42 3.58 14.92 25.51
C GLN A 42 3.86 15.44 24.10
N TRP A 43 4.94 16.20 23.88
CA TRP A 43 5.24 16.72 22.55
C TRP A 43 5.55 15.59 21.55
N ILE A 44 4.91 15.64 20.38
CA ILE A 44 5.09 14.69 19.28
C ILE A 44 5.59 15.48 18.06
N CYS A 45 6.67 15.02 17.43
CA CYS A 45 7.23 15.72 16.26
C CYS A 45 6.26 15.73 15.08
N ASN A 46 6.39 16.74 14.21
CA ASN A 46 5.50 16.93 13.04
C ASN A 46 5.42 15.69 12.15
N ASP A 47 6.51 14.96 11.95
CA ASP A 47 6.51 13.70 11.21
C ASP A 47 5.60 12.67 11.89
N CYS A 48 5.71 12.51 13.21
CA CYS A 48 4.90 11.57 13.98
C CYS A 48 3.44 12.03 14.22
N THR A 49 3.15 13.32 13.99
CA THR A 49 1.81 13.91 14.03
C THR A 49 1.13 13.81 12.67
N SER A 50 1.89 13.93 11.57
CA SER A 50 1.42 13.78 10.19
C SER A 50 1.36 12.33 9.72
N LEU A 51 2.05 11.41 10.40
CA LEU A 51 1.72 9.98 10.27
C LEU A 51 0.25 9.82 10.66
N PRO A 52 -0.63 9.39 9.73
CA PRO A 52 -1.99 9.05 10.10
C PRO A 52 -1.88 8.07 11.25
N SER A 53 -2.61 8.36 12.35
CA SER A 53 -2.91 7.39 13.40
C SER A 53 -2.98 6.04 12.74
N GLN A 54 -2.10 5.10 13.13
CA GLN A 54 -2.02 3.76 12.56
C GLN A 54 -3.41 3.37 12.09
N THR A 55 -3.64 3.32 10.78
CA THR A 55 -4.94 2.88 10.25
C THR A 55 -5.20 1.58 10.96
N SER A 56 -6.31 1.56 11.69
CA SER A 56 -6.58 0.49 12.64
C SER A 56 -6.42 -0.84 11.91
N THR A 57 -6.06 -1.90 12.62
CA THR A 57 -6.02 -3.23 12.03
C THR A 57 -7.29 -3.53 11.22
N ASP A 58 -8.44 -2.98 11.66
CA ASP A 58 -9.74 -3.06 10.99
C ASP A 58 -9.77 -2.34 9.63
N ASP A 59 -9.15 -1.17 9.50
CA ASP A 59 -9.04 -0.44 8.23
C ASP A 59 -8.19 -1.20 7.21
N LYS A 60 -7.11 -1.85 7.67
CA LYS A 60 -6.26 -2.71 6.83
C LYS A 60 -7.01 -3.96 6.37
N PHE A 61 -7.79 -4.59 7.26
CA PHE A 61 -8.64 -5.73 6.91
C PHE A 61 -9.71 -5.36 5.89
N ASN A 62 -10.34 -4.18 6.04
CA ASN A 62 -11.34 -3.70 5.09
C ASN A 62 -10.76 -3.46 3.69
N LEU A 63 -9.55 -2.92 3.59
CA LEU A 63 -8.84 -2.76 2.32
C LEU A 63 -8.53 -4.11 1.66
N ILE A 64 -8.00 -5.08 2.43
CA ILE A 64 -7.73 -6.44 1.94
C ILE A 64 -9.02 -7.10 1.44
N LEU A 65 -10.14 -6.95 2.16
CA LEU A 65 -11.44 -7.49 1.74
C LEU A 65 -11.95 -6.86 0.44
N GLN A 66 -11.73 -5.56 0.22
CA GLN A 66 -12.11 -4.91 -1.03
C GLN A 66 -11.26 -5.40 -2.20
N GLU A 67 -9.94 -5.50 -2.04
CA GLU A 67 -9.05 -6.05 -3.06
C GLU A 67 -9.40 -7.48 -3.43
N LEU A 68 -9.69 -8.34 -2.44
CA LEU A 68 -10.12 -9.73 -2.68
C LEU A 68 -11.45 -9.80 -3.45
N LYS A 69 -12.41 -8.92 -3.16
CA LYS A 69 -13.67 -8.83 -3.91
C LYS A 69 -13.43 -8.41 -5.36
N SER A 70 -12.54 -7.44 -5.59
CA SER A 70 -12.13 -6.99 -6.93
C SER A 70 -11.46 -8.11 -7.72
N ILE A 71 -10.52 -8.84 -7.11
CA ILE A 71 -9.85 -10.00 -7.73
C ILE A 71 -10.87 -11.09 -8.10
N LYS A 72 -11.81 -11.41 -7.19
CA LYS A 72 -12.87 -12.38 -7.45
C LYS A 72 -13.77 -11.97 -8.62
N SER A 73 -14.15 -10.69 -8.68
CA SER A 73 -14.95 -10.15 -9.79
C SER A 73 -14.22 -10.25 -11.13
N ASN A 74 -12.93 -9.87 -11.16
CA ASN A 74 -12.11 -9.98 -12.35
C ASN A 74 -11.94 -11.43 -12.82
N LYS A 75 -11.76 -12.38 -11.89
CA LYS A 75 -11.74 -13.81 -12.21
C LYS A 75 -13.04 -14.28 -12.86
N SER A 76 -14.20 -13.88 -12.33
CA SER A 76 -15.49 -14.26 -12.93
C SER A 76 -15.67 -13.73 -14.36
N LYS A 77 -15.19 -12.51 -14.64
CA LYS A 77 -15.19 -11.94 -15.99
C LYS A 77 -14.25 -12.70 -16.93
N SER A 78 -13.07 -13.09 -16.46
CA SER A 78 -12.11 -13.90 -17.23
C SER A 78 -12.65 -15.30 -17.54
N ASP A 79 -13.29 -15.96 -16.57
CA ASP A 79 -13.91 -17.27 -16.77
C ASP A 79 -15.03 -17.22 -17.82
N GLU A 80 -15.83 -16.15 -17.82
CA GLU A 80 -16.89 -15.95 -18.82
C GLU A 80 -16.33 -15.66 -20.22
N ALA A 81 -15.28 -14.85 -20.32
CA ALA A 81 -14.58 -14.60 -21.59
C ALA A 81 -13.97 -15.90 -22.17
N LEU A 82 -13.39 -16.75 -21.33
CA LEU A 82 -12.86 -18.05 -21.74
C LEU A 82 -13.95 -18.99 -22.27
N LYS A 83 -15.14 -19.01 -21.67
CA LYS A 83 -16.29 -19.78 -22.20
C LYS A 83 -16.71 -19.30 -23.59
N VAL A 84 -16.75 -17.98 -23.80
CA VAL A 84 -17.10 -17.39 -25.11
C VAL A 84 -16.06 -17.77 -26.16
N ILE A 85 -14.76 -17.67 -25.84
CA ILE A 85 -13.67 -18.09 -26.73
C ILE A 85 -13.78 -19.58 -27.04
N SER A 86 -13.95 -20.43 -26.03
CA SER A 86 -14.07 -21.88 -26.23
C SER A 86 -15.27 -22.25 -27.12
N SER A 87 -16.40 -21.56 -26.95
CA SER A 87 -17.59 -21.76 -27.78
C SER A 87 -17.35 -21.30 -29.23
N SER A 88 -16.62 -20.20 -29.41
CA SER A 88 -16.26 -19.65 -30.72
C SER A 88 -15.29 -20.57 -31.47
N VAL A 89 -14.27 -21.10 -30.78
CA VAL A 89 -13.33 -22.07 -31.35
C VAL A 89 -14.06 -23.36 -31.76
N LYS A 90 -14.99 -23.86 -30.94
CA LYS A 90 -15.79 -25.03 -31.29
C LYS A 90 -16.63 -24.78 -32.54
N ALA A 91 -17.35 -23.66 -32.61
CA ALA A 91 -18.16 -23.33 -33.78
C ALA A 91 -17.34 -23.18 -35.07
N LEU A 92 -16.12 -22.64 -34.97
CA LEU A 92 -15.19 -22.58 -36.10
C LEU A 92 -14.71 -23.98 -36.52
N ASN A 93 -14.34 -24.82 -35.55
CA ASN A 93 -13.89 -26.19 -35.81
C ASN A 93 -14.99 -27.04 -36.48
N ASP A 94 -16.24 -26.91 -36.03
CA ASP A 94 -17.39 -27.63 -36.61
C ASP A 94 -17.65 -27.18 -38.06
N ARG A 95 -17.50 -25.88 -38.36
CA ARG A 95 -17.60 -25.34 -39.73
C ARG A 95 -16.50 -25.86 -40.65
N VAL A 96 -15.25 -25.85 -40.18
CA VAL A 96 -14.11 -26.36 -40.96
C VAL A 96 -14.29 -27.86 -41.22
N SER A 97 -14.67 -28.64 -40.20
CA SER A 97 -14.88 -30.08 -40.33
C SER A 97 -16.02 -30.43 -41.32
N GLY A 98 -17.12 -29.68 -41.29
CA GLY A 98 -18.22 -29.83 -42.24
C GLY A 98 -17.83 -29.48 -43.68
N GLN A 99 -17.03 -28.43 -43.87
CA GLN A 99 -16.50 -28.08 -45.20
C GLN A 99 -15.57 -29.16 -45.76
N VAL A 100 -14.69 -29.74 -44.92
CA VAL A 100 -13.80 -30.82 -45.32
C VAL A 100 -14.60 -32.05 -45.76
N GLN A 101 -15.63 -32.46 -45.03
CA GLN A 101 -16.50 -33.58 -45.46
C GLN A 101 -17.21 -33.32 -46.79
N THR A 102 -17.58 -32.06 -47.07
CA THR A 102 -18.26 -31.71 -48.31
C THR A 102 -17.32 -31.82 -49.52
N ILE A 103 -16.02 -31.56 -49.35
CA ILE A 103 -15.02 -31.65 -50.44
C ILE A 103 -14.70 -33.10 -50.81
N TYR A 104 -14.75 -34.04 -49.86
CA TYR A 104 -14.44 -35.46 -50.11
C TYR A 104 -15.64 -36.30 -50.60
N MET A 105 -16.82 -35.68 -50.78
CA MET A 105 -18.03 -36.34 -51.28
C MET A 105 -18.35 -36.03 -52.75
N PHE A 106 -17.45 -35.37 -53.48
CA PHE A 106 -17.53 -35.15 -54.93
C PHE A 106 -16.46 -35.94 -55.68
#